data_AF-A0A1I7ZBF9-F1
#
_entry.id   AF-A0A1I7ZBF9-F1
#
_cell.length_a   1.000
_cell.length_b   1.000
_cell.length_c   1.000
_cell.angle_alpha   90.00
_cell.angle_beta   90.00
_cell.angle_gamma   90.00
#
_symmetry.space_group_name_H-M   'P 1'
#
loop_
_entity.id
_entity.type
_entity.pdbx_description
1 polymer ?
#
loop_
_entity_poly.entity_id
_entity_poly.type
_entity_poly.pdbx_seq_one_letter_code
_entity_poly.pdbx_strand_id
1 'polypeptide(L)'
;MRSIIGLLAALLVLPVSYSRLPPSPTRRLASIIYEKVIACATRYPHVDAYKWSSDHSEFVRVYVYRPPIYQIYLMHQRFAPPSAPDCGFESIAQLCRSSYDNVSYGKEMNETKTFVVERFWYEKREYGHSYSHKNETVEAKLFKCQDYIRAEEPSVPEGSWSDRLSTASVSSGKCKSEGDWIRTAKHECGATPTHFNLGAKCGDRAEYLEIIFVCDAPKNTTIFEAGKEFLEHREEYFHNSQFAVLQRYAELAEKLMEASAKNKTESVEIYKRKLAKVSSTVADTIRDAHNLTSLSTVQRNSKIQDISRDYDSRQRLFARAKYAIRNIAIERSEELFHLAVTLLSNGTIEQKIGFDVASMRFMGAATLIHDMMSYDKPRAITYSPGLFLSGLSKLRSSGTFSRAERTFD
;
A
#
# COMPACT_ATOMS: atom_id res chain seq x y z
N MET A 1 40.53 0.32 23.11
CA MET A 1 39.52 -0.63 22.58
C MET A 1 38.23 0.01 22.02
N ARG A 2 37.89 1.28 22.32
CA ARG A 2 36.68 1.94 21.75
C ARG A 2 36.85 2.50 20.32
N SER A 3 38.08 2.58 19.80
CA SER A 3 38.37 3.15 18.47
C SER A 3 38.27 2.15 17.30
N ILE A 4 38.23 0.85 17.57
CA ILE A 4 38.23 -0.20 16.53
C ILE A 4 36.81 -0.48 16.03
N ILE A 5 35.80 -0.28 16.88
CA ILE A 5 34.38 -0.51 16.55
C ILE A 5 33.87 0.57 15.57
N GLY A 6 34.38 1.80 15.65
CA GLY A 6 34.04 2.88 14.71
C GLY A 6 34.60 2.66 13.30
N LEU A 7 35.78 2.05 13.17
CA LEU A 7 36.40 1.78 11.86
C LEU A 7 35.71 0.62 11.13
N LEU A 8 35.23 -0.39 11.87
CA LEU A 8 34.45 -1.50 11.31
C LEU A 8 33.04 -1.07 10.85
N ALA A 9 32.41 -0.12 11.56
CA ALA A 9 31.13 0.45 11.13
C ALA A 9 31.28 1.32 9.87
N ALA A 10 32.40 2.03 9.69
CA ALA A 10 32.68 2.80 8.47
C ALA A 10 33.01 1.90 7.26
N LEU A 11 33.68 0.77 7.47
CA LEU A 11 34.01 -0.19 6.41
C LEU A 11 32.80 -1.03 5.95
N LEU A 12 31.78 -1.20 6.80
CA LEU A 12 30.52 -1.88 6.44
C LEU A 12 29.51 -0.99 5.69
N VAL A 13 29.72 0.33 5.66
CA VAL A 13 28.86 1.29 4.94
C VAL A 13 29.47 1.71 3.58
N LEU A 14 30.69 1.27 3.26
CA LEU A 14 31.21 1.40 1.90
C LEU A 14 30.50 0.38 1.00
N PRO A 15 29.70 0.80 0.01
CA PRO A 15 29.11 -0.13 -0.93
C PRO A 15 30.26 -0.78 -1.70
N VAL A 16 30.51 -2.05 -1.38
CA VAL A 16 31.38 -2.92 -2.14
C VAL A 16 30.79 -3.03 -3.53
N SER A 17 31.25 -2.15 -4.41
CA SER A 17 30.86 -2.05 -5.81
C SER A 17 31.58 -3.14 -6.59
N TYR A 18 31.33 -4.41 -6.26
CA TYR A 18 31.68 -5.53 -7.13
C TYR A 18 30.74 -5.51 -8.33
N SER A 19 31.13 -4.82 -9.40
CA SER A 19 30.79 -5.09 -10.81
C SER A 19 31.31 -3.96 -11.70
N ARG A 20 32.61 -3.96 -11.98
CA ARG A 20 33.18 -3.19 -13.10
C ARG A 20 33.70 -4.15 -14.16
N LEU A 21 32.77 -4.78 -14.88
CA LEU A 21 32.98 -4.93 -16.31
C LEU A 21 32.71 -3.55 -16.93
N PRO A 22 33.61 -2.98 -17.74
CA PRO A 22 33.34 -1.72 -18.41
C PRO A 22 32.09 -1.91 -19.28
N PRO A 23 31.02 -1.12 -19.08
CA PRO A 23 29.85 -1.22 -19.94
C PRO A 23 30.29 -0.89 -21.37
N SER A 24 30.00 -1.79 -22.31
CA SER A 24 30.26 -1.52 -23.71
C SER A 24 29.58 -0.19 -24.10
N PRO A 25 30.22 0.68 -24.89
CA PRO A 25 29.68 1.99 -25.26
C PRO A 25 28.29 1.89 -25.93
N THR A 26 27.99 0.77 -26.58
CA THR A 26 26.68 0.46 -27.17
C THR A 26 25.55 0.30 -26.14
N ARG A 27 25.83 -0.18 -24.91
CA ARG A 27 24.80 -0.32 -23.86
C ARG A 27 24.36 1.02 -23.28
N ARG A 28 25.27 2.02 -23.20
CA ARG A 28 24.95 3.35 -22.68
C ARG A 28 24.06 4.16 -23.62
N LEU A 29 24.22 4.02 -24.94
CA LEU A 29 23.42 4.75 -25.91
C LEU A 29 21.98 4.24 -25.97
N ALA A 30 21.79 2.91 -25.95
CA ALA A 30 20.46 2.30 -25.92
C ALA A 30 19.67 2.68 -24.65
N SER A 31 20.34 2.84 -23.49
CA SER A 31 19.65 3.18 -22.25
C SER A 31 19.05 4.60 -22.25
N ILE A 32 19.68 5.55 -22.96
CA ILE A 32 19.20 6.94 -23.05
C ILE A 32 17.99 7.03 -23.99
N ILE A 33 18.05 6.35 -25.13
CA ILE A 33 16.99 6.39 -26.15
C ILE A 33 15.70 5.78 -25.59
N TYR A 34 15.79 4.60 -24.96
CA TYR A 34 14.63 3.86 -24.47
C TYR A 34 14.23 4.17 -23.02
N GLU A 35 14.83 5.19 -22.39
CA GLU A 35 14.40 5.64 -21.06
C GLU A 35 12.89 5.91 -21.05
N LYS A 36 12.14 5.33 -20.10
CA LYS A 36 10.68 5.52 -19.99
C LYS A 36 9.89 5.10 -21.25
N VAL A 37 10.31 4.05 -21.96
CA VAL A 37 9.58 3.53 -23.15
C VAL A 37 8.71 2.32 -22.80
N ILE A 38 7.49 2.29 -23.31
CA ILE A 38 6.58 1.14 -23.31
C ILE A 38 6.52 0.55 -24.72
N ALA A 39 6.61 -0.76 -24.83
CA ALA A 39 6.23 -1.47 -26.04
C ALA A 39 4.87 -2.12 -25.82
N CYS A 40 3.95 -1.96 -26.78
CA CYS A 40 2.62 -2.55 -26.69
C CYS A 40 2.25 -3.24 -28.01
N ALA A 41 1.81 -4.49 -27.92
CA ALA A 41 1.30 -5.28 -29.04
C ALA A 41 -0.13 -5.75 -28.75
N THR A 42 -1.05 -5.44 -29.65
CA THR A 42 -2.40 -6.00 -29.62
C THR A 42 -2.41 -7.39 -30.26
N ARG A 43 -2.82 -8.41 -29.51
CA ARG A 43 -2.92 -9.79 -29.99
C ARG A 43 -4.24 -10.38 -29.52
N TYR A 44 -5.30 -10.25 -30.32
CA TYR A 44 -6.65 -10.67 -29.92
C TYR A 44 -6.69 -12.08 -29.28
N PRO A 45 -7.29 -12.25 -28.09
CA PRO A 45 -8.02 -11.28 -27.25
C PRO A 45 -7.16 -10.62 -26.15
N HIS A 46 -5.83 -10.64 -26.28
CA HIS A 46 -4.85 -10.18 -25.29
C HIS A 46 -4.07 -8.94 -25.76
N VAL A 47 -3.44 -8.28 -24.80
CA VAL A 47 -2.45 -7.23 -25.05
C VAL A 47 -1.16 -7.65 -24.35
N ASP A 48 -0.07 -7.65 -25.11
CA ASP A 48 1.26 -7.91 -24.59
C ASP A 48 1.99 -6.56 -24.44
N ALA A 49 2.36 -6.21 -23.21
CA ALA A 49 3.02 -4.95 -22.89
C ALA A 49 4.38 -5.19 -22.24
N TYR A 50 5.35 -4.34 -22.57
CA TYR A 50 6.72 -4.39 -22.07
C TYR A 50 7.18 -2.99 -21.68
N LYS A 51 8.03 -2.90 -20.66
CA LYS A 51 8.70 -1.66 -20.26
C LYS A 51 10.20 -1.81 -20.44
N TRP A 52 10.87 -0.76 -20.85
CA TRP A 52 12.32 -0.72 -20.82
C TRP A 52 12.83 -0.76 -19.36
N SER A 53 13.73 -1.70 -19.08
CA SER A 53 14.48 -1.79 -17.83
C SER A 53 15.90 -1.30 -18.08
N SER A 54 16.29 -0.21 -17.41
CA SER A 54 17.67 0.27 -17.39
C SER A 54 18.63 -0.80 -16.87
N ASP A 55 18.22 -1.52 -15.83
CA ASP A 55 19.05 -2.47 -15.08
C ASP A 55 19.42 -3.67 -15.95
N HIS A 56 18.46 -4.15 -16.74
CA HIS A 56 18.65 -5.28 -17.65
C HIS A 56 19.04 -4.82 -19.07
N SER A 57 18.93 -3.52 -19.37
CA SER A 57 19.10 -2.95 -20.71
C SER A 57 18.25 -3.67 -21.77
N GLU A 58 17.04 -4.05 -21.38
CA GLU A 58 16.09 -4.78 -22.22
C GLU A 58 14.64 -4.43 -21.88
N PHE A 59 13.73 -4.87 -22.72
CA PHE A 59 12.30 -4.77 -22.47
C PHE A 59 11.84 -5.94 -21.61
N VAL A 60 11.34 -5.63 -20.41
CA VAL A 60 10.77 -6.61 -19.49
C VAL A 60 9.24 -6.57 -19.58
N ARG A 61 8.60 -7.74 -19.51
CA ARG A 61 7.14 -7.84 -19.58
C ARG A 61 6.50 -7.06 -18.41
N VAL A 62 5.51 -6.22 -18.72
CA VAL A 62 4.70 -5.54 -17.71
C VAL A 62 3.58 -6.49 -17.31
N TYR A 63 3.62 -6.94 -16.07
CA TYR A 63 2.48 -7.60 -15.47
C TYR A 63 1.50 -6.53 -15.02
N VAL A 64 0.45 -6.28 -15.81
CA VAL A 64 -0.69 -5.50 -15.32
C VAL A 64 -1.30 -6.32 -14.19
N TYR A 65 -1.07 -5.86 -12.97
CA TYR A 65 -1.53 -6.54 -11.77
C TYR A 65 -3.04 -6.78 -11.88
N ARG A 66 -3.44 -8.04 -12.05
CA ARG A 66 -4.79 -8.47 -11.71
C ARG A 66 -4.77 -8.70 -10.20
N PRO A 67 -5.54 -7.94 -9.41
CA PRO A 67 -5.72 -8.27 -8.01
C PRO A 67 -6.12 -9.74 -7.88
N PRO A 68 -5.54 -10.52 -6.94
CA PRO A 68 -5.92 -11.90 -6.74
C PRO A 68 -7.44 -12.00 -6.54
N ILE A 69 -8.06 -12.93 -7.26
CA ILE A 69 -9.52 -13.10 -7.40
C ILE A 69 -10.24 -13.16 -6.05
N TYR A 70 -9.56 -13.59 -4.98
CA TYR A 70 -10.13 -13.66 -3.64
C TYR A 70 -10.47 -12.31 -3.00
N GLN A 71 -9.83 -11.20 -3.37
CA GLN A 71 -10.31 -9.86 -2.94
C GLN A 71 -11.47 -9.35 -3.79
N ILE A 72 -11.69 -9.93 -4.97
CA ILE A 72 -12.73 -9.47 -5.88
C ILE A 72 -14.11 -9.89 -5.35
N TYR A 73 -14.27 -10.99 -4.60
CA TYR A 73 -15.59 -11.46 -4.14
C TYR A 73 -16.35 -10.44 -3.24
N LEU A 74 -15.65 -9.53 -2.56
CA LEU A 74 -16.28 -8.44 -1.79
C LEU A 74 -16.44 -7.13 -2.60
N MET A 75 -15.89 -7.04 -3.81
CA MET A 75 -16.04 -5.90 -4.74
C MET A 75 -16.68 -6.31 -6.09
N HIS A 76 -17.41 -7.44 -6.12
CA HIS A 76 -17.77 -8.19 -7.33
C HIS A 76 -18.84 -7.57 -8.25
N GLN A 77 -19.03 -6.26 -8.29
CA GLN A 77 -20.00 -5.66 -9.23
C GLN A 77 -19.58 -4.43 -10.05
N ARG A 78 -18.40 -3.80 -9.87
CA ARG A 78 -18.10 -2.59 -10.66
C ARG A 78 -16.70 -2.41 -11.24
N PHE A 79 -15.72 -3.21 -10.88
CA PHE A 79 -14.35 -3.02 -11.39
C PHE A 79 -13.71 -4.36 -11.73
N ALA A 80 -14.08 -4.92 -12.89
CA ALA A 80 -13.09 -5.70 -13.60
C ALA A 80 -11.87 -4.79 -13.76
N PRO A 81 -10.65 -5.19 -13.33
CA PRO A 81 -9.47 -4.39 -13.63
C PRO A 81 -9.50 -4.18 -15.14
N PRO A 82 -9.40 -2.94 -15.65
CA PRO A 82 -9.31 -2.74 -17.08
C PRO A 82 -8.02 -3.44 -17.49
N SER A 83 -8.14 -4.67 -17.98
CA SER A 83 -7.22 -5.19 -18.95
C SER A 83 -7.20 -4.09 -19.99
N ALA A 84 -6.09 -3.37 -20.14
CA ALA A 84 -5.83 -2.50 -21.28
C ALA A 84 -6.29 -3.30 -22.50
N PRO A 85 -7.49 -3.02 -23.05
CA PRO A 85 -8.10 -3.93 -24.02
C PRO A 85 -7.40 -3.80 -25.37
N ASP A 86 -6.55 -2.77 -25.49
CA ASP A 86 -5.84 -2.36 -26.67
C ASP A 86 -4.51 -1.66 -26.31
N CYS A 87 -3.79 -1.23 -27.35
CA CYS A 87 -2.69 -0.27 -27.25
C CYS A 87 -3.18 1.16 -27.53
N GLY A 88 -4.40 1.49 -27.12
CA GLY A 88 -5.01 2.81 -27.29
C GLY A 88 -4.44 3.85 -26.31
N PHE A 89 -4.79 5.11 -26.53
CA PHE A 89 -4.24 6.24 -25.76
C PHE A 89 -4.34 6.06 -24.24
N GLU A 90 -5.53 5.72 -23.73
CA GLU A 90 -5.76 5.55 -22.29
C GLU A 90 -5.02 4.33 -21.73
N SER A 91 -5.01 3.21 -22.46
CA SER A 91 -4.28 2.00 -22.13
C SER A 91 -2.77 2.25 -22.01
N ILE A 92 -2.19 2.97 -22.98
CA ILE A 92 -0.77 3.36 -22.95
C ILE A 92 -0.50 4.33 -21.80
N ALA A 93 -1.37 5.30 -21.56
CA ALA A 93 -1.20 6.24 -20.45
C ALA A 93 -1.22 5.52 -19.09
N GLN A 94 -2.10 4.53 -18.93
CA GLN A 94 -2.14 3.65 -17.76
C GLN A 94 -0.84 2.85 -17.63
N LEU A 95 -0.38 2.21 -18.71
CA LEU A 95 0.87 1.44 -18.74
C LEU A 95 2.09 2.29 -18.39
N CYS A 96 2.14 3.53 -18.86
CA CYS A 96 3.18 4.49 -18.49
C CYS A 96 3.18 4.74 -16.98
N ARG A 97 2.04 5.15 -16.40
CA ARG A 97 1.90 5.47 -14.97
C ARG A 97 2.12 4.26 -14.05
N SER A 98 1.81 3.06 -14.52
CA SER A 98 2.07 1.83 -13.75
C SER A 98 3.54 1.36 -13.83
N SER A 99 4.28 1.79 -14.85
CA SER A 99 5.62 1.28 -15.13
C SER A 99 6.74 2.22 -14.71
N TYR A 100 6.48 3.53 -14.75
CA TYR A 100 7.43 4.59 -14.43
C TYR A 100 6.83 5.61 -13.48
N ASP A 101 7.69 6.18 -12.65
CA ASP A 101 7.31 7.28 -11.77
C ASP A 101 7.30 8.61 -12.55
N ASN A 102 6.44 9.54 -12.15
CA ASN A 102 6.38 10.91 -12.68
C ASN A 102 6.21 10.97 -14.20
N VAL A 103 5.39 10.09 -14.76
CA VAL A 103 4.98 10.16 -16.17
C VAL A 103 3.47 10.38 -16.28
N SER A 104 3.04 10.96 -17.39
CA SER A 104 1.63 11.31 -17.64
C SER A 104 0.99 10.35 -18.64
N TYR A 105 1.50 10.32 -19.87
CA TYR A 105 0.99 9.51 -21.00
C TYR A 105 2.14 9.05 -21.91
N GLY A 106 1.87 8.18 -22.88
CA GLY A 106 2.84 7.75 -23.89
C GLY A 106 2.62 8.41 -25.26
N LYS A 107 3.69 8.90 -25.87
CA LYS A 107 3.71 9.37 -27.26
C LYS A 107 4.27 8.26 -28.16
N GLU A 108 3.53 7.88 -29.20
CA GLU A 108 3.99 6.86 -30.16
C GLU A 108 5.34 7.30 -30.77
N MET A 109 6.31 6.40 -30.69
CA MET A 109 7.55 6.48 -31.45
C MET A 109 7.24 5.82 -32.80
N ASN A 110 7.64 6.41 -33.92
CA ASN A 110 7.47 5.83 -35.26
C ASN A 110 8.42 4.62 -35.47
N GLU A 111 8.45 3.72 -34.49
CA GLU A 111 9.34 2.58 -34.35
C GLU A 111 8.51 1.39 -33.84
N THR A 112 8.79 0.22 -34.41
CA THR A 112 8.23 -1.04 -33.95
C THR A 112 9.34 -2.00 -33.52
N LYS A 113 9.00 -2.95 -32.67
CA LYS A 113 9.92 -3.98 -32.20
C LYS A 113 9.24 -5.34 -32.11
N THR A 114 9.90 -6.36 -32.64
CA THR A 114 9.41 -7.73 -32.62
C THR A 114 9.83 -8.44 -31.33
N PHE A 115 8.87 -9.06 -30.66
CA PHE A 115 9.06 -9.84 -29.45
C PHE A 115 8.67 -11.28 -29.68
N VAL A 116 9.46 -12.22 -29.13
CA VAL A 116 9.04 -13.62 -29.03
C VAL A 116 8.22 -13.78 -27.77
N VAL A 117 6.98 -14.24 -27.90
CA VAL A 117 6.05 -14.45 -26.80
C VAL A 117 5.66 -15.91 -26.72
N GLU A 118 5.63 -16.42 -25.49
CA GLU A 118 5.11 -17.75 -25.23
C GLU A 118 3.58 -17.69 -25.15
N ARG A 119 2.92 -18.49 -25.98
CA ARG A 119 1.46 -18.63 -25.99
C ARG A 119 1.05 -19.94 -25.35
N PHE A 120 0.17 -19.81 -24.37
CA PHE A 120 -0.57 -20.91 -23.77
C PHE A 120 -1.74 -21.26 -24.69
N TRP A 121 -1.66 -22.43 -25.32
CA TRP A 121 -2.76 -22.98 -26.09
C TRP A 121 -3.51 -24.01 -25.26
N TYR A 122 -4.81 -23.79 -25.09
CA TYR A 122 -5.71 -24.78 -24.50
C TYR A 122 -6.03 -25.83 -25.56
N GLU A 123 -5.36 -26.97 -25.47
CA GLU A 123 -5.73 -28.12 -26.28
C GLU A 123 -6.77 -28.93 -25.50
N LYS A 124 -8.02 -28.92 -25.98
CA LYS A 124 -9.08 -29.73 -25.38
C LYS A 124 -8.82 -31.19 -25.77
N ARG A 125 -8.37 -32.01 -24.81
CA ARG A 125 -8.24 -33.45 -25.00
C ARG A 125 -9.45 -34.16 -24.40
N GLU A 126 -9.76 -35.35 -24.91
CA GLU A 126 -10.92 -36.16 -24.54
C GLU A 126 -10.95 -36.52 -23.03
N TYR A 127 -9.78 -36.57 -22.38
CA TYR A 127 -9.62 -36.94 -20.97
C TYR A 127 -8.90 -35.90 -20.09
N GLY A 128 -8.87 -34.62 -20.49
CA GLY A 128 -8.31 -33.56 -19.65
C GLY A 128 -7.80 -32.33 -20.41
N HIS A 129 -7.32 -31.34 -19.66
CA HIS A 129 -6.69 -30.14 -20.22
C HIS A 129 -5.17 -30.35 -20.32
N SER A 130 -4.62 -30.21 -21.53
CA SER A 130 -3.17 -30.15 -21.74
C SER A 130 -2.79 -28.72 -22.16
N TYR A 131 -1.73 -28.20 -21.55
CA TYR A 131 -1.15 -26.91 -21.91
C TYR A 131 -0.01 -27.17 -22.88
N SER A 132 -0.14 -26.70 -24.12
CA SER A 132 0.99 -26.64 -25.04
C SER A 132 1.49 -25.21 -25.12
N HIS A 133 2.82 -25.09 -25.16
CA HIS A 133 3.52 -23.82 -25.26
C HIS A 133 3.99 -23.67 -26.70
N LYS A 134 3.58 -22.58 -27.36
CA LYS A 134 4.10 -22.22 -28.69
C LYS A 134 4.72 -20.84 -28.62
N ASN A 135 5.93 -20.72 -29.15
CA ASN A 135 6.58 -19.42 -29.32
C ASN A 135 5.99 -18.76 -30.57
N GLU A 136 5.44 -17.57 -30.40
CA GLU A 136 4.94 -16.72 -31.48
C GLU A 136 5.73 -15.41 -31.48
N THR A 137 5.82 -14.76 -32.64
CA THR A 137 6.38 -13.40 -32.70
C THR A 137 5.24 -12.38 -32.76
N VAL A 138 5.39 -11.29 -32.02
CA VAL A 138 4.47 -10.15 -32.04
C VAL A 138 5.24 -8.88 -32.32
N GLU A 139 4.70 -8.05 -33.22
CA GLU A 139 5.21 -6.72 -33.47
C GLU A 139 4.54 -5.74 -32.50
N ALA A 140 5.35 -5.05 -31.70
CA ALA A 140 4.88 -4.07 -30.74
C ALA A 140 5.27 -2.66 -31.19
N LYS A 141 4.32 -1.73 -31.06
CA LYS A 141 4.57 -0.31 -31.22
C LYS A 141 5.25 0.24 -29.97
N LEU A 142 6.18 1.18 -30.15
CA LEU A 142 6.89 1.81 -29.05
C LEU A 142 6.25 3.16 -28.68
N PHE A 143 6.22 3.47 -27.39
CA PHE A 143 5.64 4.68 -26.84
C PHE A 143 6.59 5.28 -25.80
N LYS A 144 7.02 6.52 -26.01
CA LYS A 144 7.83 7.28 -25.05
C LYS A 144 6.91 7.93 -24.02
N CYS A 145 6.98 7.47 -22.78
CA CYS A 145 6.23 8.09 -21.68
C CYS A 145 6.77 9.49 -21.41
N GLN A 146 5.86 10.48 -21.45
CA GLN A 146 6.16 11.88 -21.23
C GLN A 146 6.17 12.18 -19.74
N ASP A 147 7.00 13.14 -19.36
CA ASP A 147 7.11 13.56 -17.96
C ASP A 147 5.79 14.15 -17.45
N TYR A 148 5.53 13.90 -16.18
CA TYR A 148 4.42 14.47 -15.44
C TYR A 148 4.79 15.88 -15.00
N ILE A 149 4.40 16.88 -15.78
CA ILE A 149 4.59 18.29 -15.43
C ILE A 149 3.43 18.72 -14.56
N ARG A 150 3.71 19.13 -13.33
CA ARG A 150 2.67 19.52 -12.36
C ARG A 150 2.03 20.86 -12.68
N ALA A 151 0.80 21.03 -12.22
CA ALA A 151 0.18 22.34 -12.10
C ALA A 151 0.96 23.17 -11.08
N GLU A 152 1.28 24.40 -11.43
CA GLU A 152 1.98 25.33 -10.53
C GLU A 152 1.08 25.70 -9.34
N GLU A 153 1.62 25.73 -8.13
CA GLU A 153 0.85 26.12 -6.94
C GLU A 153 0.55 27.63 -6.97
N PRO A 154 -0.72 28.04 -7.02
CA PRO A 154 -1.08 29.46 -7.00
C PRO A 154 -0.83 30.04 -5.60
N SER A 155 -0.56 31.35 -5.53
CA SER A 155 -0.55 32.08 -4.25
C SER A 155 -1.94 32.04 -3.61
N VAL A 156 -2.01 31.74 -2.32
CA VAL A 156 -3.28 31.67 -1.57
C VAL A 156 -3.42 32.94 -0.71
N PRO A 157 -4.36 33.84 -1.02
CA PRO A 157 -4.63 35.01 -0.20
C PRO A 157 -5.04 34.63 1.22
N GLU A 158 -4.82 35.53 2.17
CA GLU A 158 -5.28 35.35 3.54
C GLU A 158 -6.81 35.19 3.58
N GLY A 159 -7.30 34.19 4.31
CA GLY A 159 -8.72 33.84 4.38
C GLY A 159 -9.21 32.90 3.27
N SER A 160 -8.45 32.72 2.18
CA SER A 160 -8.75 31.75 1.12
C SER A 160 -8.14 30.38 1.43
N TRP A 161 -8.55 29.36 0.69
CA TRP A 161 -7.95 28.02 0.73
C TRP A 161 -7.72 27.45 -0.66
N SER A 162 -6.75 26.54 -0.78
CA SER A 162 -6.45 25.84 -2.03
C SER A 162 -6.66 24.34 -1.91
N ASP A 163 -7.03 23.69 -3.01
CA ASP A 163 -7.00 22.23 -3.13
C ASP A 163 -6.54 21.80 -4.52
N ARG A 164 -6.03 20.58 -4.60
CA ARG A 164 -5.59 19.94 -5.83
C ARG A 164 -6.47 18.74 -6.09
N LEU A 165 -7.04 18.67 -7.30
CA LEU A 165 -7.76 17.50 -7.77
C LEU A 165 -6.95 16.82 -8.86
N SER A 166 -6.83 15.52 -8.78
CA SER A 166 -6.05 14.73 -9.73
C SER A 166 -6.80 13.48 -10.13
N THR A 167 -6.82 13.19 -11.42
CA THR A 167 -7.18 11.88 -11.94
C THR A 167 -5.94 11.01 -12.12
N ALA A 168 -4.71 11.44 -11.81
CA ALA A 168 -3.47 10.75 -12.15
C ALA A 168 -3.22 9.39 -11.42
N SER A 169 -4.27 8.74 -10.93
CA SER A 169 -4.25 7.37 -10.44
C SER A 169 -3.74 6.39 -11.50
N VAL A 170 -2.96 5.42 -11.03
CA VAL A 170 -2.36 4.34 -11.83
C VAL A 170 -3.42 3.48 -12.53
N SER A 171 -4.61 3.33 -11.96
CA SER A 171 -5.63 2.39 -12.46
C SER A 171 -6.82 3.03 -13.17
N SER A 172 -7.04 4.33 -13.00
CA SER A 172 -8.28 4.98 -13.43
C SER A 172 -8.11 6.37 -14.01
N GLY A 173 -6.87 6.80 -14.27
CA GLY A 173 -6.64 8.17 -14.69
C GLY A 173 -7.16 8.50 -16.08
N LYS A 174 -8.10 9.45 -16.13
CA LYS A 174 -8.73 9.98 -17.32
C LYS A 174 -8.32 11.42 -17.52
N CYS A 175 -8.00 11.76 -18.76
CA CYS A 175 -7.77 13.13 -19.17
C CYS A 175 -9.09 13.89 -19.17
N LYS A 176 -9.09 15.12 -18.65
CA LYS A 176 -10.26 16.00 -18.62
C LYS A 176 -9.97 17.31 -19.30
N SER A 177 -10.97 17.87 -19.97
CA SER A 177 -10.89 19.22 -20.52
C SER A 177 -10.76 20.26 -19.41
N GLU A 178 -10.25 21.44 -19.75
CA GLU A 178 -10.25 22.60 -18.85
C GLU A 178 -11.64 22.90 -18.28
N GLY A 179 -12.68 22.89 -19.13
CA GLY A 179 -14.06 23.15 -18.72
C GLY A 179 -14.58 22.14 -17.68
N ASP A 180 -14.21 20.86 -17.82
CA ASP A 180 -14.60 19.83 -16.86
C ASP A 180 -13.87 19.97 -15.53
N TRP A 181 -12.60 20.36 -15.56
CA TRP A 181 -11.85 20.67 -14.34
C TRP A 181 -12.41 21.87 -13.61
N ILE A 182 -12.70 22.98 -14.31
CA ILE A 182 -13.30 24.17 -13.71
C ILE A 182 -14.67 23.85 -13.10
N ARG A 183 -15.50 23.05 -13.79
CA ARG A 183 -16.81 22.62 -13.27
C ARG A 183 -16.65 21.80 -11.98
N THR A 184 -15.67 20.92 -11.94
CA THR A 184 -15.36 20.09 -10.77
C THR A 184 -14.84 20.94 -9.61
N ALA A 185 -13.91 21.87 -9.87
CA ALA A 185 -13.39 22.80 -8.89
C ALA A 185 -14.49 23.70 -8.33
N LYS A 186 -15.38 24.21 -9.19
CA LYS A 186 -16.54 25.00 -8.78
C LYS A 186 -17.47 24.24 -7.83
N HIS A 187 -17.67 22.95 -8.09
CA HIS A 187 -18.45 22.10 -7.18
C HIS A 187 -17.77 21.96 -5.81
N GLU A 188 -16.44 21.83 -5.75
CA GLU A 188 -15.71 21.73 -4.47
C GLU A 188 -15.65 23.07 -3.72
N CYS A 189 -15.47 24.18 -4.42
CA CYS A 189 -15.49 25.52 -3.83
C CYS A 189 -16.89 25.97 -3.40
N GLY A 190 -17.96 25.46 -4.04
CA GLY A 190 -19.31 26.03 -3.95
C GLY A 190 -19.52 27.30 -4.80
N ALA A 191 -18.45 27.87 -5.32
CA ALA A 191 -18.42 29.03 -6.23
C ALA A 191 -17.30 28.85 -7.26
N THR A 192 -17.21 29.72 -8.28
CA THR A 192 -16.10 29.64 -9.24
C THR A 192 -14.77 29.90 -8.52
N PRO A 193 -13.71 29.09 -8.73
CA PRO A 193 -12.40 29.34 -8.12
C PRO A 193 -11.85 30.70 -8.58
N THR A 194 -11.15 31.41 -7.69
CA THR A 194 -10.58 32.73 -8.01
C THR A 194 -9.33 32.64 -8.85
N HIS A 195 -8.54 31.59 -8.64
CA HIS A 195 -7.35 31.26 -9.40
C HIS A 195 -7.30 29.75 -9.61
N PHE A 196 -6.77 29.31 -10.75
CA PHE A 196 -6.46 27.90 -10.97
C PHE A 196 -5.33 27.73 -11.97
N ASN A 197 -4.61 26.62 -11.83
CA ASN A 197 -3.61 26.16 -12.79
C ASN A 197 -3.92 24.71 -13.18
N LEU A 198 -3.69 24.37 -14.44
CA LEU A 198 -3.85 23.02 -14.97
C LEU A 198 -2.50 22.33 -15.10
N GLY A 199 -2.46 21.03 -14.85
CA GLY A 199 -1.24 20.25 -14.84
C GLY A 199 -1.39 18.92 -15.56
N ALA A 200 -0.25 18.32 -15.86
CA ALA A 200 -0.11 17.00 -16.46
C ALA A 200 -0.94 16.87 -17.74
N LYS A 201 -0.61 17.74 -18.70
CA LYS A 201 -1.23 17.76 -20.02
C LYS A 201 -1.14 16.40 -20.70
N CYS A 202 -2.24 15.99 -21.33
CA CYS A 202 -2.42 14.70 -21.97
C CYS A 202 -2.14 14.77 -23.46
N GLY A 203 -0.88 14.59 -23.86
CA GLY A 203 -0.55 14.65 -25.28
C GLY A 203 -0.49 16.07 -25.80
N ASP A 204 -0.75 16.12 -27.10
CA ASP A 204 -1.02 17.37 -27.80
C ASP A 204 -2.48 17.83 -27.58
N ARG A 205 -3.29 17.08 -26.81
CA ARG A 205 -4.69 17.43 -26.51
C ARG A 205 -4.76 18.54 -25.47
N ALA A 206 -5.81 19.37 -25.55
CA ALA A 206 -6.14 20.37 -24.53
C ALA A 206 -6.85 19.73 -23.32
N GLU A 207 -6.25 18.65 -22.80
CA GLU A 207 -6.77 17.87 -21.68
C GLU A 207 -5.66 17.66 -20.64
N TYR A 208 -6.05 17.48 -19.38
CA TYR A 208 -5.18 17.55 -18.22
C TYR A 208 -5.54 16.48 -17.20
N LEU A 209 -4.57 15.97 -16.45
CA LEU A 209 -4.79 15.01 -15.35
C LEU A 209 -4.96 15.67 -13.99
N GLU A 210 -4.70 16.97 -13.86
CA GLU A 210 -4.92 17.68 -12.60
C GLU A 210 -5.28 19.15 -12.78
N ILE A 211 -5.93 19.67 -11.75
CA ILE A 211 -6.16 21.09 -11.51
C ILE A 211 -5.76 21.40 -10.07
N ILE A 212 -5.13 22.54 -9.87
CA ILE A 212 -5.05 23.19 -8.56
C ILE A 212 -5.80 24.51 -8.61
N PHE A 213 -6.54 24.82 -7.55
CA PHE A 213 -7.34 26.03 -7.50
C PHE A 213 -7.40 26.65 -6.11
N VAL A 214 -7.81 27.91 -6.06
CA VAL A 214 -8.05 28.70 -4.86
C VAL A 214 -9.54 29.06 -4.77
N CYS A 215 -10.11 28.92 -3.58
CA CYS A 215 -11.47 29.34 -3.25
C CYS A 215 -11.43 30.37 -2.11
N ASP A 216 -12.24 31.42 -2.25
CA ASP A 216 -12.42 32.43 -1.19
C ASP A 216 -13.63 32.10 -0.29
N ALA A 217 -14.53 31.23 -0.76
CA ALA A 217 -15.67 30.80 0.03
C ALA A 217 -15.21 29.98 1.24
N PRO A 218 -15.78 30.18 2.44
CA PRO A 218 -15.45 29.38 3.60
C PRO A 218 -15.71 27.90 3.29
N LYS A 219 -14.76 27.05 3.67
CA LYS A 219 -14.88 25.62 3.41
C LYS A 219 -15.94 25.04 4.34
N ASN A 220 -17.13 24.76 3.81
CA ASN A 220 -18.27 24.24 4.58
C ASN A 220 -17.95 22.94 5.35
N THR A 221 -16.89 22.22 5.00
CA THR A 221 -16.48 20.97 5.63
C THR A 221 -14.95 20.84 5.66
N THR A 222 -14.29 21.40 6.67
CA THR A 222 -12.90 21.00 6.93
C THR A 222 -12.89 19.67 7.68
N ILE A 223 -12.10 18.70 7.20
CA ILE A 223 -11.87 17.42 7.90
C ILE A 223 -11.01 17.58 9.17
N PHE A 224 -10.58 18.82 9.43
CA PHE A 224 -9.61 19.17 10.46
C PHE A 224 -10.25 19.85 11.68
N GLU A 225 -11.46 20.40 11.56
CA GLU A 225 -12.17 21.02 12.69
C GLU A 225 -12.96 19.98 13.50
N ALA A 226 -12.23 19.17 14.25
CA ALA A 226 -12.77 18.67 15.51
C ALA A 226 -12.51 19.75 16.57
N GLY A 227 -13.53 20.15 17.32
CA GLY A 227 -13.35 21.11 18.42
C GLY A 227 -12.30 20.60 19.42
N LYS A 228 -11.51 21.50 20.01
CA LYS A 228 -10.44 21.13 20.96
C LYS A 228 -10.97 20.28 22.12
N GLU A 229 -12.08 20.69 22.72
CA GLU A 229 -12.75 19.96 23.81
C GLU A 229 -13.10 18.53 23.39
N PHE A 230 -13.56 18.36 22.16
CA PHE A 230 -13.88 17.05 21.62
C PHE A 230 -12.64 16.16 21.44
N LEU A 231 -11.49 16.73 21.08
CA LEU A 231 -10.24 15.98 20.97
C LEU A 231 -9.71 15.53 22.33
N GLU A 232 -9.84 16.38 23.36
CA GLU A 232 -9.37 16.09 24.72
C GLU A 232 -10.18 14.95 25.38
N HIS A 233 -11.52 15.02 25.36
CA HIS A 233 -12.38 13.95 25.92
C HIS A 233 -12.15 12.60 25.23
N ARG A 234 -11.77 12.65 23.95
CA ARG A 234 -11.51 11.47 23.13
C ARG A 234 -10.21 10.77 23.53
N GLU A 235 -9.15 11.54 23.73
CA GLU A 235 -7.85 11.03 24.17
C GLU A 235 -7.95 10.47 25.59
N GLU A 236 -8.66 11.19 26.47
CA GLU A 236 -8.94 10.73 27.82
C GLU A 236 -9.71 9.40 27.84
N TYR A 237 -10.83 9.30 27.11
CA TYR A 237 -11.62 8.06 27.05
C TYR A 237 -10.78 6.87 26.54
N PHE A 238 -9.97 7.11 25.50
CA PHE A 238 -9.12 6.09 24.92
C PHE A 238 -8.10 5.56 25.92
N HIS A 239 -7.32 6.45 26.54
CA HIS A 239 -6.31 6.05 27.51
C HIS A 239 -6.92 5.45 28.77
N ASN A 240 -8.01 6.02 29.30
CA ASN A 240 -8.69 5.48 30.48
C ASN A 240 -9.20 4.06 30.24
N SER A 241 -9.73 3.77 29.04
CA SER A 241 -10.16 2.42 28.68
C SER A 241 -9.00 1.43 28.67
N GLN A 242 -7.86 1.80 28.08
CA GLN A 242 -6.66 0.95 28.06
C GLN A 242 -6.10 0.71 29.46
N PHE A 243 -5.97 1.77 30.26
CA PHE A 243 -5.47 1.69 31.62
C PHE A 243 -6.37 0.85 32.51
N ALA A 244 -7.69 0.95 32.38
CA ALA A 244 -8.63 0.14 33.16
C ALA A 244 -8.44 -1.37 32.89
N VAL A 245 -8.22 -1.78 31.63
CA VAL A 245 -7.96 -3.19 31.30
C VAL A 245 -6.59 -3.65 31.82
N LEU A 246 -5.54 -2.82 31.68
CA LEU A 246 -4.20 -3.13 32.22
C LEU A 246 -4.23 -3.27 33.75
N GLN A 247 -4.89 -2.32 34.43
CA GLN A 247 -5.04 -2.35 35.88
C GLN A 247 -5.78 -3.62 36.31
N ARG A 248 -6.87 -3.97 35.62
CA ARG A 248 -7.59 -5.21 35.91
C ARG A 248 -6.74 -6.45 35.69
N TYR A 249 -5.91 -6.45 34.66
CA TYR A 249 -4.96 -7.54 34.40
C TYR A 249 -3.95 -7.66 35.55
N ALA A 250 -3.33 -6.53 35.95
CA ALA A 250 -2.36 -6.49 37.04
C ALA A 250 -2.95 -7.00 38.37
N GLU A 251 -4.16 -6.56 38.74
CA GLU A 251 -4.86 -7.05 39.94
C GLU A 251 -5.09 -8.57 39.94
N LEU A 252 -5.42 -9.13 38.78
CA LEU A 252 -5.64 -10.57 38.64
C LEU A 252 -4.32 -11.35 38.65
N ALA A 253 -3.25 -10.78 38.08
CA ALA A 253 -1.92 -11.35 38.09
C ALA A 253 -1.36 -11.39 39.52
N GLU A 254 -1.53 -10.34 40.30
CA GLU A 254 -1.16 -10.30 41.72
C GLU A 254 -1.90 -11.36 42.53
N LYS A 255 -3.23 -11.44 42.38
CA LYS A 255 -4.05 -12.48 43.04
C LYS A 255 -3.67 -13.90 42.63
N LEU A 256 -3.27 -14.11 41.38
CA LEU A 256 -2.75 -15.39 40.91
C LEU A 256 -1.43 -15.73 41.60
N MET A 257 -0.49 -14.78 41.67
CA MET A 257 0.79 -14.97 42.36
C MET A 257 0.59 -15.29 43.83
N GLU A 258 -0.27 -14.56 44.53
CA GLU A 258 -0.63 -14.84 45.92
C GLU A 258 -1.25 -16.22 46.13
N ALA A 259 -2.22 -16.60 45.27
CA ALA A 259 -2.87 -17.90 45.35
C ALA A 259 -1.86 -19.03 45.11
N SER A 260 -0.93 -18.84 44.18
CA SER A 260 0.17 -19.78 43.90
C SER A 260 1.11 -19.89 45.10
N ALA A 261 1.53 -18.78 45.71
CA ALA A 261 2.39 -18.78 46.89
C ALA A 261 1.74 -19.46 48.10
N LYS A 262 0.41 -19.36 48.22
CA LYS A 262 -0.41 -20.01 49.26
C LYS A 262 -0.83 -21.44 48.89
N ASN A 263 -0.36 -21.99 47.77
CA ASN A 263 -0.73 -23.33 47.25
C ASN A 263 -2.25 -23.58 47.10
N LYS A 264 -3.03 -22.55 46.77
CA LYS A 264 -4.49 -22.64 46.58
C LYS A 264 -4.84 -23.00 45.15
N THR A 265 -4.79 -24.30 44.81
CA THR A 265 -4.98 -24.82 43.43
C THR A 265 -6.27 -24.35 42.75
N GLU A 266 -7.41 -24.38 43.43
CA GLU A 266 -8.68 -23.92 42.88
C GLU A 266 -8.65 -22.42 42.54
N SER A 267 -8.11 -21.60 43.45
CA SER A 267 -7.96 -20.16 43.22
C SER A 267 -7.02 -19.86 42.06
N VAL A 268 -5.93 -20.62 41.92
CA VAL A 268 -4.99 -20.51 40.80
C VAL A 268 -5.70 -20.72 39.46
N GLU A 269 -6.51 -21.78 39.33
CA GLU A 269 -7.23 -22.05 38.09
C GLU A 269 -8.31 -20.99 37.79
N ILE A 270 -9.00 -20.49 38.81
CA ILE A 270 -9.96 -19.39 38.66
C ILE A 270 -9.26 -18.12 38.13
N TYR A 271 -8.12 -17.73 38.72
CA TYR A 271 -7.41 -16.52 38.31
C TYR A 271 -6.76 -16.65 36.94
N LYS A 272 -6.21 -17.83 36.58
CA LYS A 272 -5.74 -18.11 35.22
C LYS A 272 -6.85 -17.92 34.18
N ARG A 273 -8.04 -18.48 34.42
CA ARG A 273 -9.18 -18.34 33.50
C ARG A 273 -9.61 -16.88 33.36
N LYS A 274 -9.62 -16.12 34.46
CA LYS A 274 -9.94 -14.69 34.44
C LYS A 274 -8.89 -13.87 33.67
N LEU A 275 -7.60 -14.16 33.85
CA LEU A 275 -6.52 -13.51 33.10
C LEU A 275 -6.60 -13.81 31.61
N ALA A 276 -6.84 -15.08 31.23
CA ALA A 276 -7.05 -15.46 29.84
C ALA A 276 -8.23 -14.72 29.22
N LYS A 277 -9.35 -14.61 29.95
CA LYS A 277 -10.52 -13.84 29.51
C LYS A 277 -10.19 -12.36 29.31
N VAL A 278 -9.51 -11.72 30.26
CA VAL A 278 -9.11 -10.30 30.14
C VAL A 278 -8.19 -10.12 28.94
N SER A 279 -7.18 -11.00 28.78
CA SER A 279 -6.25 -10.98 27.65
C SER A 279 -6.97 -11.11 26.30
N SER A 280 -7.96 -12.00 26.19
CA SER A 280 -8.75 -12.14 24.95
C SER A 280 -9.63 -10.93 24.64
N THR A 281 -10.02 -10.14 25.65
CA THR A 281 -10.88 -8.94 25.45
C THR A 281 -10.09 -7.67 25.15
N VAL A 282 -8.75 -7.71 25.18
CA VAL A 282 -7.88 -6.55 24.97
C VAL A 282 -8.07 -5.96 23.59
N ALA A 283 -7.93 -6.79 22.55
CA ALA A 283 -8.03 -6.34 21.17
C ALA A 283 -9.41 -5.71 20.91
N ASP A 284 -10.47 -6.33 21.40
CA ASP A 284 -11.83 -5.79 21.29
C ASP A 284 -11.98 -4.47 22.06
N THR A 285 -11.45 -4.35 23.28
CA THR A 285 -11.54 -3.10 24.06
C THR A 285 -10.74 -1.96 23.42
N ILE A 286 -9.53 -2.24 22.93
CA ILE A 286 -8.70 -1.25 22.23
C ILE A 286 -9.40 -0.83 20.94
N ARG A 287 -9.90 -1.79 20.15
CA ARG A 287 -10.64 -1.55 18.93
C ARG A 287 -11.93 -0.77 19.18
N ASP A 288 -12.69 -1.09 20.21
CA ASP A 288 -13.93 -0.40 20.58
C ASP A 288 -13.66 1.02 21.08
N ALA A 289 -12.61 1.22 21.89
CA ALA A 289 -12.18 2.54 22.30
C ALA A 289 -11.77 3.37 21.07
N HIS A 290 -11.05 2.79 20.13
CA HIS A 290 -10.76 3.45 18.86
C HIS A 290 -12.03 3.69 18.03
N ASN A 291 -12.94 2.73 17.92
CA ASN A 291 -14.17 2.85 17.14
C ASN A 291 -15.08 3.96 17.67
N LEU A 292 -15.23 4.04 18.99
CA LEU A 292 -16.00 5.10 19.64
C LEU A 292 -15.37 6.47 19.39
N THR A 293 -14.04 6.56 19.48
CA THR A 293 -13.30 7.78 19.13
C THR A 293 -13.32 8.10 17.63
N SER A 294 -13.62 7.15 16.73
CA SER A 294 -13.85 7.44 15.29
C SER A 294 -15.26 7.87 14.97
N LEU A 295 -16.27 7.20 15.53
CA LEU A 295 -17.67 7.39 15.12
C LEU A 295 -18.05 8.87 15.20
N SER A 296 -17.50 9.54 16.21
CA SER A 296 -17.64 10.96 16.44
C SER A 296 -16.97 11.86 15.38
N THR A 297 -15.86 11.43 14.75
CA THR A 297 -15.22 12.11 13.60
C THR A 297 -15.74 11.69 12.22
N VAL A 298 -16.19 10.45 12.07
CA VAL A 298 -16.57 9.83 10.78
C VAL A 298 -18.06 10.00 10.49
N GLN A 299 -18.95 10.02 11.50
CA GLN A 299 -20.38 10.28 11.27
C GLN A 299 -20.65 11.69 10.73
N ARG A 300 -19.76 12.66 10.93
CA ARG A 300 -19.87 13.97 10.26
C ARG A 300 -19.55 13.91 8.75
N ASN A 301 -18.86 12.87 8.28
CA ASN A 301 -18.22 12.83 6.95
C ASN A 301 -18.50 11.56 6.14
N SER A 302 -19.50 10.74 6.46
CA SER A 302 -19.89 9.57 5.66
C SER A 302 -20.20 9.91 4.19
N LYS A 303 -20.61 11.17 3.91
CA LYS A 303 -20.75 11.70 2.53
C LYS A 303 -19.43 11.81 1.75
N ILE A 304 -18.26 11.81 2.42
CA ILE A 304 -16.93 11.89 1.78
C ILE A 304 -16.48 10.52 1.27
N GLN A 305 -16.92 9.42 1.91
CA GLN A 305 -16.42 8.08 1.60
C GLN A 305 -17.13 7.42 0.40
N ASP A 306 -18.35 7.82 0.05
CA ASP A 306 -19.21 6.98 -0.81
C ASP A 306 -19.58 7.56 -2.19
N ILE A 307 -19.20 8.81 -2.49
CA ILE A 307 -19.31 9.29 -3.87
C ILE A 307 -18.02 8.90 -4.58
N SER A 308 -18.09 7.80 -5.32
CA SER A 308 -17.14 7.40 -6.36
C SER A 308 -16.94 8.57 -7.33
N ARG A 309 -16.08 9.52 -6.96
CA ARG A 309 -15.66 10.59 -7.85
C ARG A 309 -14.49 10.06 -8.65
N ASP A 310 -14.43 10.50 -9.89
CA ASP A 310 -13.40 10.17 -10.86
C ASP A 310 -12.08 10.91 -10.63
N TYR A 311 -11.88 11.50 -9.44
CA TYR A 311 -10.66 12.20 -9.01
C TYR A 311 -10.38 11.97 -7.52
N ASP A 312 -9.10 12.09 -7.18
CA ASP A 312 -8.61 12.24 -5.81
C ASP A 312 -8.38 13.72 -5.50
N SER A 313 -8.70 14.15 -4.28
CA SER A 313 -8.37 15.48 -3.78
C SER A 313 -7.32 15.40 -2.67
N ARG A 314 -6.54 16.47 -2.46
CA ARG A 314 -5.56 16.53 -1.36
C ARG A 314 -6.24 16.28 -0.01
N GLN A 315 -7.43 16.85 0.18
CA GLN A 315 -8.23 16.62 1.39
C GLN A 315 -8.61 15.15 1.58
N ARG A 316 -9.08 14.47 0.52
CA ARG A 316 -9.42 13.03 0.60
C ARG A 316 -8.21 12.19 0.92
N LEU A 317 -7.07 12.52 0.31
CA LEU A 317 -5.82 11.84 0.58
C LEU A 317 -5.40 11.99 2.04
N PHE A 318 -5.44 13.21 2.59
CA PHE A 318 -5.18 13.44 4.01
C PHE A 318 -6.15 12.70 4.91
N ALA A 319 -7.44 12.64 4.56
CA ALA A 319 -8.42 11.86 5.32
C ALA A 319 -8.09 10.36 5.32
N ARG A 320 -7.73 9.79 4.16
CA ARG A 320 -7.28 8.39 4.06
C ARG A 320 -6.00 8.17 4.86
N ALA A 321 -5.01 9.06 4.75
CA ALA A 321 -3.74 8.94 5.47
C ALA A 321 -3.96 9.01 6.99
N LYS A 322 -4.81 9.92 7.46
CA LYS A 322 -5.22 10.01 8.87
C LYS A 322 -5.89 8.72 9.34
N TYR A 323 -6.74 8.12 8.52
CA TYR A 323 -7.37 6.83 8.81
C TYR A 323 -6.33 5.68 8.87
N ALA A 324 -5.39 5.64 7.94
CA ALA A 324 -4.32 4.65 7.93
C ALA A 324 -3.41 4.78 9.16
N ILE A 325 -2.92 5.99 9.47
CA ILE A 325 -2.11 6.30 10.66
C ILE A 325 -2.82 5.86 11.93
N ARG A 326 -4.14 6.11 12.00
CA ARG A 326 -4.95 5.68 13.12
C ARG A 326 -4.95 4.16 13.25
N ASN A 327 -5.21 3.39 12.18
CA ASN A 327 -5.22 1.93 12.28
C ASN A 327 -3.86 1.38 12.71
N ILE A 328 -2.77 1.98 12.22
CA ILE A 328 -1.41 1.66 12.68
C ILE A 328 -1.26 1.94 14.19
N ALA A 329 -1.83 3.04 14.69
CA ALA A 329 -1.83 3.34 16.12
C ALA A 329 -2.66 2.34 16.95
N ILE A 330 -3.75 1.78 16.40
CA ILE A 330 -4.52 0.68 17.00
C ILE A 330 -3.62 -0.54 17.18
N GLU A 331 -3.02 -1.00 16.08
CA GLU A 331 -2.15 -2.18 16.06
C GLU A 331 -0.99 -2.01 17.06
N ARG A 332 -0.31 -0.86 17.03
CA ARG A 332 0.77 -0.55 17.97
C ARG A 332 0.30 -0.54 19.43
N SER A 333 -0.92 -0.07 19.69
CA SER A 333 -1.47 -0.06 21.05
C SER A 333 -1.77 -1.46 21.55
N GLU A 334 -2.31 -2.34 20.69
CA GLU A 334 -2.49 -3.76 20.99
C GLU A 334 -1.15 -4.43 21.30
N GLU A 335 -0.11 -4.15 20.50
CA GLU A 335 1.24 -4.70 20.73
C GLU A 335 1.84 -4.24 22.06
N LEU A 336 1.76 -2.94 22.38
CA LEU A 336 2.25 -2.41 23.65
C LEU A 336 1.48 -2.98 24.85
N PHE A 337 0.18 -3.20 24.69
CA PHE A 337 -0.61 -3.87 25.72
C PHE A 337 -0.13 -5.31 25.93
N HIS A 338 0.07 -6.07 24.86
CA HIS A 338 0.61 -7.42 24.94
C HIS A 338 1.97 -7.45 25.63
N LEU A 339 2.88 -6.53 25.30
CA LEU A 339 4.16 -6.40 25.99
C LEU A 339 4.00 -6.08 27.49
N ALA A 340 3.07 -5.20 27.85
CA ALA A 340 2.79 -4.90 29.25
C ALA A 340 2.27 -6.15 30.00
N VAL A 341 1.40 -6.95 29.36
CA VAL A 341 0.96 -8.25 29.87
C VAL A 341 2.13 -9.20 30.07
N THR A 342 3.03 -9.33 29.09
CA THR A 342 4.25 -10.14 29.18
C THR A 342 5.05 -9.80 30.43
N LEU A 343 5.32 -8.51 30.61
CA LEU A 343 6.11 -7.97 31.72
C LEU A 343 5.44 -8.22 33.07
N LEU A 344 4.13 -7.94 33.18
CA LEU A 344 3.34 -8.18 34.40
C LEU A 344 3.27 -9.66 34.77
N SER A 345 3.41 -10.55 33.78
CA SER A 345 3.40 -12.00 33.99
C SER A 345 4.77 -12.61 34.29
N ASN A 346 5.82 -11.77 34.37
CA ASN A 346 7.21 -12.18 34.53
C ASN A 346 7.67 -13.22 33.48
N GLY A 347 7.09 -13.17 32.27
CA GLY A 347 7.33 -14.12 31.16
C GLY A 347 6.91 -15.58 31.38
N THR A 348 6.56 -15.96 32.62
CA THR A 348 6.27 -17.36 32.99
C THR A 348 4.87 -17.84 32.59
N ILE A 349 3.93 -16.91 32.41
CA ILE A 349 2.54 -17.24 32.09
C ILE A 349 2.36 -17.41 30.57
N GLU A 350 3.04 -16.63 29.74
CA GLU A 350 2.88 -16.70 28.28
C GLU A 350 3.35 -18.02 27.67
N GLN A 351 4.44 -18.60 28.17
CA GLN A 351 4.87 -19.96 27.80
C GLN A 351 3.82 -21.03 28.13
N LYS A 352 2.94 -20.79 29.11
CA LYS A 352 1.87 -21.72 29.51
C LYS A 352 0.54 -21.45 28.82
N ILE A 353 0.31 -20.24 28.33
CA ILE A 353 -0.94 -19.85 27.63
C ILE A 353 -0.79 -19.96 26.09
N GLY A 354 0.43 -20.08 25.57
CA GLY A 354 0.66 -20.30 24.14
C GLY A 354 0.56 -19.02 23.29
N PHE A 355 0.89 -17.87 23.87
CA PHE A 355 0.97 -16.62 23.10
C PHE A 355 2.25 -16.61 22.25
N ASP A 356 2.10 -16.69 20.93
CA ASP A 356 3.22 -16.59 19.98
C ASP A 356 3.56 -15.12 19.68
N VAL A 357 4.43 -14.56 20.52
CA VAL A 357 4.95 -13.18 20.39
C VAL A 357 5.77 -13.00 19.10
N ALA A 358 6.25 -14.09 18.47
CA ALA A 358 7.07 -14.02 17.27
C ALA A 358 6.31 -13.58 15.99
N SER A 359 4.98 -13.43 16.06
CA SER A 359 4.17 -12.97 14.93
C SER A 359 3.98 -11.45 14.85
N MET A 360 4.51 -10.66 15.80
CA MET A 360 4.51 -9.20 15.73
C MET A 360 5.44 -8.71 14.59
N ARG A 361 4.90 -8.73 13.37
CA ARG A 361 5.55 -8.13 12.21
C ARG A 361 5.18 -6.66 12.16
N PHE A 362 6.14 -5.82 12.52
CA PHE A 362 6.23 -4.44 12.05
C PHE A 362 6.39 -4.44 10.52
N MET A 363 5.30 -4.61 9.77
CA MET A 363 5.33 -4.43 8.32
C MET A 363 4.53 -3.20 7.90
N GLY A 364 5.26 -2.22 7.37
CA GLY A 364 4.76 -1.42 6.25
C GLY A 364 4.01 -0.13 6.57
N ALA A 365 3.82 0.26 7.84
CA ALA A 365 3.18 1.54 8.19
C ALA A 365 3.87 2.76 7.57
N ALA A 366 5.20 2.84 7.72
CA ALA A 366 6.00 3.91 7.14
C ALA A 366 5.97 3.87 5.60
N THR A 367 5.97 2.68 5.00
CA THR A 367 5.85 2.50 3.55
C THR A 367 4.48 2.90 3.04
N LEU A 368 3.39 2.55 3.74
CA LEU A 368 2.03 2.92 3.38
C LEU A 368 1.81 4.42 3.51
N ILE A 369 2.24 5.04 4.61
CA ILE A 369 2.18 6.50 4.78
C ILE A 369 3.04 7.19 3.73
N HIS A 370 4.25 6.69 3.50
CA HIS A 370 5.13 7.19 2.45
C HIS A 370 4.47 7.05 1.08
N ASP A 371 3.80 5.95 0.75
CA ASP A 371 3.14 5.72 -0.54
C ASP A 371 1.89 6.60 -0.69
N MET A 372 1.13 6.79 0.40
CA MET A 372 -0.02 7.68 0.42
C MET A 372 0.39 9.15 0.34
N MET A 373 1.48 9.54 0.99
CA MET A 373 2.00 10.92 0.96
C MET A 373 2.87 11.18 -0.27
N SER A 374 3.44 10.14 -0.87
CA SER A 374 4.16 10.19 -2.15
C SER A 374 3.22 10.37 -3.33
N TYR A 375 1.93 10.66 -3.13
CA TYR A 375 1.04 11.22 -4.16
C TYR A 375 1.62 12.53 -4.78
N ASP A 376 2.64 13.11 -4.15
CA ASP A 376 3.49 14.12 -4.79
C ASP A 376 4.39 13.59 -5.94
N LYS A 377 4.31 12.31 -6.27
CA LYS A 377 4.93 11.67 -7.44
C LYS A 377 4.07 10.45 -7.80
N PRO A 378 3.39 10.37 -8.96
CA PRO A 378 2.76 9.11 -9.34
C PRO A 378 3.89 8.06 -9.40
N ARG A 379 3.92 7.11 -8.46
CA ARG A 379 4.91 6.04 -8.42
C ARG A 379 4.34 4.77 -9.01
N ALA A 380 5.13 4.12 -9.86
CA ALA A 380 4.96 2.75 -10.25
C ALA A 380 5.25 1.85 -9.06
N ILE A 381 4.21 1.23 -8.49
CA ILE A 381 4.39 0.19 -7.48
C ILE A 381 5.04 -1.02 -8.18
N THR A 382 6.35 -1.16 -8.02
CA THR A 382 7.10 -2.32 -8.50
C THR A 382 7.20 -3.35 -7.37
N TYR A 383 6.30 -4.32 -7.37
CA TYR A 383 6.44 -5.50 -6.50
C TYR A 383 7.45 -6.46 -7.12
N SER A 384 8.59 -6.67 -6.44
CA SER A 384 9.50 -7.78 -6.72
C SER A 384 9.03 -9.02 -5.95
N PRO A 385 8.54 -10.09 -6.61
CA PRO A 385 8.02 -11.29 -5.93
C PRO A 385 9.09 -12.09 -5.15
N GLY A 386 10.37 -11.77 -5.31
CA GLY A 386 11.51 -12.56 -4.81
C GLY A 386 11.75 -12.55 -3.29
N LEU A 387 11.13 -11.64 -2.54
CA LEU A 387 11.37 -11.52 -1.09
C LEU A 387 10.45 -12.37 -0.21
N PHE A 388 9.39 -12.98 -0.77
CA PHE A 388 8.40 -13.73 0.02
C PHE A 388 8.71 -15.23 0.18
N LEU A 389 9.59 -15.80 -0.64
CA LEU A 389 9.81 -17.26 -0.69
C LEU A 389 11.14 -17.75 -0.11
N SER A 390 12.09 -16.86 0.22
CA SER A 390 13.40 -17.26 0.76
C SER A 390 13.42 -17.53 2.28
N GLY A 391 12.36 -17.17 3.01
CA GLY A 391 12.25 -17.38 4.45
C GLY A 391 11.64 -18.73 4.89
N LEU A 392 10.96 -19.45 4.00
CA LEU A 392 10.19 -20.66 4.34
C LEU A 392 10.88 -21.98 3.96
N SER A 393 11.98 -21.94 3.22
CA SER A 393 12.71 -23.15 2.79
C SER A 393 13.79 -23.63 3.78
N LYS A 394 14.00 -22.95 4.92
CA LYS A 394 15.04 -23.29 5.89
C LYS A 394 14.58 -24.00 7.18
N LEU A 395 13.30 -24.37 7.30
CA LEU A 395 12.75 -25.04 8.49
C LEU A 395 12.31 -26.50 8.26
N ARG A 396 12.78 -27.15 7.19
CA ARG A 396 12.38 -28.53 6.87
C ARG A 396 13.57 -29.42 6.47
N SER A 397 14.62 -29.48 7.29
CA SER A 397 15.59 -30.60 7.23
C SER A 397 16.43 -30.71 8.51
N SER A 398 15.87 -31.27 9.58
CA SER A 398 16.63 -32.03 10.58
C SER A 398 15.67 -32.63 11.61
N GLY A 399 15.45 -33.93 11.56
CA GLY A 399 14.61 -34.63 12.54
C GLY A 399 14.20 -36.03 12.10
N THR A 400 15.18 -36.90 11.88
CA THR A 400 15.00 -38.36 11.84
C THR A 400 14.54 -38.84 13.22
N PHE A 401 13.33 -39.40 13.31
CA PHE A 401 12.84 -40.08 14.51
C PHE A 401 12.81 -41.59 14.23
N SER A 402 13.73 -42.32 14.87
CA SER A 402 13.78 -43.79 14.82
C SER A 402 12.62 -44.39 15.60
N ARG A 403 11.91 -45.31 14.94
CA ARG A 403 10.83 -46.12 15.50
C ARG A 403 11.45 -47.32 16.24
N ALA A 404 11.30 -47.35 17.57
CA ALA A 404 11.58 -48.53 18.36
C ALA A 404 10.30 -49.38 18.44
N GLU A 405 10.36 -50.58 17.87
CA GLU A 405 9.41 -51.65 18.16
C GLU A 405 9.63 -52.15 19.59
N ARG A 406 8.55 -52.26 20.35
CA ARG A 406 8.52 -53.10 21.54
C ARG A 406 7.23 -53.90 21.50
N THR A 407 7.43 -55.19 21.28
CA THR A 407 6.46 -56.27 21.39
C THR A 407 5.94 -56.39 22.82
N PHE A 408 4.67 -56.75 22.95
CA PHE A 408 4.09 -57.35 24.15
C PHE A 408 3.49 -58.69 23.73
N ASP A 409 3.82 -59.72 24.51
CA ASP A 409 2.94 -60.88 24.75
C ASP A 409 1.76 -60.45 25.62
#